data_AF-A0A9X4BSF8-F1
#
_entry.id   AF-A0A9X4BSF8-F1
#
_cell.length_a   1.000
_cell.length_b   1.000
_cell.length_c   1.000
_cell.angle_alpha   90.00
_cell.angle_beta   90.00
_cell.angle_gamma   90.00
#
_symmetry.space_group_name_H-M   'P 1'
#
loop_
_entity.id
_entity.type
_entity.pdbx_description
1 polymer ?
#
loop_
_entity_poly.entity_id
_entity_poly.type
_entity_poly.pdbx_seq_one_letter_code
_entity_poly.pdbx_strand_id
1 'polypeptide(L)'
;MDLGDLPEPLPEWLRDNIEQSLRDEIRAAADSRRKAVERGAESPELAATLLDKFGWGVAKATAIIGLNADLQPEIDALVRGICPDFEQLTRRRWEARPAGLSLEQPA
;
A
#
# COMPACT_ATOMS: atom_id res chain seq x y z
N MET A 1 -9.04 -24.16 -6.05
CA MET A 1 -8.35 -23.57 -7.20
C MET A 1 -7.04 -23.06 -6.67
N ASP A 2 -5.97 -23.76 -6.98
CA ASP A 2 -4.60 -23.36 -6.70
C ASP A 2 -4.12 -22.40 -7.79
N LEU A 3 -3.07 -21.61 -7.53
CA LEU A 3 -2.45 -20.75 -8.55
C LEU A 3 -1.95 -21.57 -9.74
N GLY A 4 -1.54 -22.81 -9.52
CA GLY A 4 -1.13 -23.75 -10.57
C GLY A 4 -2.28 -24.26 -11.46
N ASP A 5 -3.54 -24.03 -11.08
CA ASP A 5 -4.71 -24.39 -11.88
C ASP A 5 -5.09 -23.28 -12.88
N LEU A 6 -4.40 -22.13 -12.85
CA LEU A 6 -4.73 -20.98 -13.68
C LEU A 6 -4.13 -21.12 -15.09
N PRO A 7 -4.89 -20.84 -16.15
CA PRO A 7 -4.35 -20.81 -17.51
C PRO A 7 -3.33 -19.69 -17.67
N GLU A 8 -2.20 -19.99 -18.31
CA GLU A 8 -1.16 -19.02 -18.66
C GLU A 8 -1.19 -18.69 -20.18
N PRO A 9 -1.26 -17.40 -20.57
CA PRO A 9 -1.49 -16.23 -19.72
C PRO A 9 -2.94 -16.19 -19.20
N LEU A 10 -3.16 -15.51 -18.07
CA LEU A 10 -4.51 -15.32 -17.53
C LEU A 10 -5.45 -14.71 -18.58
N PRO A 11 -6.74 -15.06 -18.64
CA PRO A 11 -7.70 -14.38 -19.49
C PRO A 11 -7.84 -12.91 -19.08
N GLU A 12 -8.05 -12.02 -20.06
CA GLU A 12 -8.16 -10.57 -19.80
C GLU A 12 -9.25 -10.24 -18.78
N TRP A 13 -10.45 -10.80 -18.94
CA TRP A 13 -11.56 -10.60 -18.01
C TRP A 13 -11.22 -11.01 -16.57
N LEU A 14 -10.35 -12.02 -16.39
CA LEU A 14 -9.92 -12.47 -15.08
C LEU A 14 -8.90 -11.50 -14.49
N ARG A 15 -7.96 -10.99 -15.31
CA ARG A 15 -7.04 -9.92 -14.89
C ARG A 15 -7.80 -8.68 -14.43
N ASP A 16 -8.78 -8.23 -15.22
CA ASP A 16 -9.60 -7.05 -14.91
C ASP A 16 -10.35 -7.23 -13.59
N ASN A 17 -10.97 -8.40 -13.39
CA ASN A 17 -11.69 -8.71 -12.16
C ASN A 17 -10.77 -8.76 -10.93
N ILE A 18 -9.57 -9.32 -11.08
CA ILE A 18 -8.57 -9.34 -10.00
C ILE A 18 -8.12 -7.92 -9.69
N GLU A 19 -7.76 -7.13 -10.71
CA GLU A 19 -7.36 -5.73 -10.51
C GLU A 19 -8.45 -4.93 -9.80
N GLN A 20 -9.69 -5.02 -10.25
CA GLN A 20 -10.82 -4.34 -9.60
C GLN A 20 -10.98 -4.78 -8.14
N SER A 21 -10.90 -6.09 -7.88
CA SER A 21 -11.01 -6.63 -6.52
C SER A 21 -9.90 -6.12 -5.60
N LEU A 22 -8.68 -5.98 -6.13
CA LEU A 22 -7.55 -5.42 -5.39
C LEU A 22 -7.73 -3.93 -5.09
N ARG A 23 -8.24 -3.14 -6.04
CA ARG A 23 -8.58 -1.74 -5.81
C ARG A 23 -9.64 -1.60 -4.72
N ASP A 24 -10.68 -2.42 -4.77
CA ASP A 24 -11.75 -2.41 -3.77
C ASP A 24 -11.25 -2.80 -2.37
N GLU A 25 -10.34 -3.76 -2.27
CA GLU A 25 -9.70 -4.13 -1.00
C GLU A 25 -8.85 -2.97 -0.43
N ILE A 26 -8.07 -2.28 -1.28
CA ILE A 26 -7.27 -1.11 -0.86
C ILE A 26 -8.19 0.03 -0.38
N ARG A 27 -9.31 0.28 -1.07
CA ARG A 27 -10.31 1.27 -0.65
C ARG A 27 -10.93 0.90 0.69
N ALA A 28 -11.34 -0.36 0.86
CA ALA A 28 -11.90 -0.86 2.11
C ALA A 28 -10.91 -0.72 3.28
N ALA A 29 -9.62 -1.03 3.05
CA ALA A 29 -8.56 -0.83 4.03
C ALA A 29 -8.39 0.65 4.39
N ALA A 30 -8.47 1.56 3.42
CA ALA A 30 -8.41 3.00 3.67
C ALA A 30 -9.61 3.49 4.50
N ASP A 31 -10.83 3.06 4.17
CA ASP A 31 -12.05 3.44 4.88
C ASP A 31 -12.07 2.92 6.31
N SER A 32 -11.61 1.68 6.53
CA SER A 32 -11.46 1.11 7.87
C SER A 32 -10.54 1.98 8.74
N ARG A 33 -9.43 2.46 8.16
CA ARG A 33 -8.49 3.34 8.86
C ARG A 33 -9.03 4.74 9.10
N ARG A 34 -9.76 5.33 8.14
CA ARG A 34 -10.46 6.60 8.36
C ARG A 34 -11.39 6.52 9.56
N LYS A 35 -12.20 5.46 9.65
CA LYS A 35 -13.08 5.19 10.80
C LYS A 35 -12.29 5.00 12.10
N ALA A 36 -11.10 4.38 12.04
CA ALA A 36 -10.22 4.23 13.19
C ALA A 36 -9.67 5.58 13.69
N VAL A 37 -9.32 6.49 12.77
CA VAL A 37 -8.91 7.86 13.08
C VAL A 37 -10.07 8.67 13.66
N GLU A 38 -11.25 8.62 13.04
CA GLU A 38 -12.45 9.34 13.49
C GLU A 38 -12.85 8.98 14.92
N ARG A 39 -12.73 7.71 15.31
CA ARG A 39 -13.01 7.23 16.68
C ARG A 39 -11.82 7.39 17.65
N GLY A 40 -10.71 7.98 17.22
CA GLY A 40 -9.51 8.22 18.02
C GLY A 40 -8.67 6.98 18.36
N ALA A 41 -8.87 5.87 17.65
CA ALA A 41 -8.11 4.64 17.87
C ALA A 41 -6.74 4.63 17.17
N GLU A 42 -6.61 5.39 16.09
CA GLU A 42 -5.35 5.60 15.37
C GLU A 42 -5.11 7.10 15.17
N SER A 43 -3.83 7.51 15.10
CA SER A 43 -3.49 8.84 14.58
C SER A 43 -3.54 8.82 13.04
N PRO A 44 -3.80 9.96 12.38
CA PRO A 44 -3.75 10.06 10.92
C PRO A 44 -2.43 9.56 10.33
N GLU A 45 -1.31 9.85 11.01
CA GLU A 45 0.04 9.48 10.56
C GLU A 45 0.28 7.97 10.63
N LEU A 46 -0.16 7.33 11.72
CA LEU A 46 -0.09 5.88 11.88
C LEU A 46 -0.98 5.20 10.82
N ALA A 47 -2.23 5.66 10.70
CA ALA A 47 -3.20 5.13 9.78
C ALA A 47 -2.70 5.19 8.31
N ALA A 48 -2.22 6.36 7.89
CA ALA A 48 -1.65 6.57 6.57
C ALA A 48 -0.40 5.69 6.33
N THR A 49 0.49 5.57 7.33
CA THR A 49 1.68 4.71 7.23
C THR A 49 1.32 3.24 7.03
N LEU A 50 0.34 2.74 7.78
CA LEU A 50 -0.08 1.35 7.68
C LEU A 50 -0.78 1.07 6.34
N LEU A 51 -1.56 2.03 5.82
CA LEU A 51 -2.16 1.92 4.49
C LEU A 51 -1.09 1.92 3.38
N ASP A 52 -0.11 2.83 3.44
CA ASP A 52 1.00 2.90 2.49
C ASP A 52 1.76 1.56 2.43
N LYS A 53 2.09 0.97 3.59
CA LYS A 53 2.78 -0.33 3.64
C LYS A 53 1.94 -1.49 3.13
N PHE A 54 0.65 -1.50 3.45
CA PHE A 54 -0.27 -2.50 2.92
C PHE A 54 -0.38 -2.39 1.40
N GLY A 55 -0.67 -1.18 0.88
CA GLY A 55 -0.81 -0.92 -0.55
C GLY A 55 0.46 -1.26 -1.33
N TRP A 56 1.63 -0.85 -0.84
CA TRP A 56 2.91 -1.21 -1.46
C TRP A 56 3.12 -2.74 -1.52
N GLY A 57 2.76 -3.46 -0.45
CA GLY A 57 2.83 -4.92 -0.42
C GLY A 57 1.92 -5.57 -1.47
N VAL A 58 0.70 -5.05 -1.62
CA VAL A 58 -0.26 -5.50 -2.65
C VAL A 58 0.27 -5.22 -4.06
N ALA A 59 0.73 -3.99 -4.34
CA ALA A 59 1.31 -3.63 -5.64
C ALA A 59 2.55 -4.46 -5.98
N LYS A 60 3.37 -4.81 -4.98
CA LYS A 60 4.50 -5.72 -5.19
C LYS A 60 4.02 -7.14 -5.52
N ALA A 61 2.99 -7.63 -4.84
CA ALA A 61 2.44 -8.95 -5.10
C ALA A 61 1.85 -9.07 -6.51
N THR A 62 1.14 -8.04 -7.00
CA THR A 62 0.61 -8.03 -8.38
C THR A 62 1.69 -8.09 -9.44
N ALA A 63 2.81 -7.39 -9.21
CA ALA A 63 3.97 -7.47 -10.10
C ALA A 63 4.60 -8.88 -10.09
N ILE A 64 4.71 -9.53 -8.93
CA ILE A 64 5.27 -10.89 -8.80
C ILE A 64 4.45 -11.93 -9.59
N ILE A 65 3.12 -11.79 -9.58
CA ILE A 65 2.22 -12.72 -10.30
C ILE A 65 1.94 -12.30 -11.75
N GLY A 66 2.64 -11.28 -12.27
CA GLY A 66 2.52 -10.85 -13.66
C GLY A 66 1.25 -10.08 -14.02
N LEU A 67 0.48 -9.60 -13.03
CA LEU A 67 -0.72 -8.79 -13.27
C LEU A 67 -0.37 -7.34 -13.63
N ASN A 68 0.72 -6.80 -13.08
CA ASN A 68 1.21 -5.43 -13.34
C ASN A 68 0.16 -4.31 -13.19
N ALA A 69 -0.82 -4.48 -12.29
CA ALA A 69 -1.82 -3.46 -12.01
C ALA A 69 -1.17 -2.17 -11.49
N ASP A 70 -1.46 -1.02 -12.12
CA ASP A 70 -0.98 0.29 -11.68
C ASP A 70 -1.83 0.79 -10.49
N LEU A 71 -1.49 0.29 -9.30
CA LEU A 71 -2.20 0.56 -8.05
C LEU A 71 -1.62 1.75 -7.27
N GLN A 72 -0.36 2.11 -7.52
CA GLN A 72 0.36 3.10 -6.72
C GLN A 72 -0.32 4.49 -6.70
N PRO A 73 -0.80 5.04 -7.83
CA PRO A 73 -1.47 6.34 -7.82
C PRO A 73 -2.72 6.38 -6.94
N GLU A 74 -3.47 5.28 -6.90
CA GLU A 74 -4.67 5.15 -6.05
C GLU A 74 -4.30 5.03 -4.57
N ILE A 75 -3.27 4.23 -4.25
CA ILE A 75 -2.74 4.12 -2.90
C ILE A 75 -2.30 5.51 -2.39
N ASP A 76 -1.52 6.25 -3.19
CA ASP A 76 -1.04 7.57 -2.83
C ASP A 76 -2.19 8.57 -2.60
N ALA A 77 -3.23 8.51 -3.43
CA ALA A 77 -4.42 9.35 -3.27
C ALA A 77 -5.17 9.02 -1.96
N LEU A 78 -5.36 7.74 -1.64
CA LEU A 78 -6.02 7.31 -0.42
C LEU A 78 -5.22 7.67 0.83
N VAL A 79 -3.89 7.49 0.79
CA VAL A 79 -2.96 7.88 1.85
C VAL A 79 -3.02 9.38 2.12
N ARG A 80 -2.95 10.22 1.07
CA ARG A 80 -3.11 11.68 1.21
C ARG A 80 -4.49 12.09 1.73
N GLY A 81 -5.53 11.30 1.41
CA GLY A 81 -6.87 11.49 1.95
C GLY A 81 -6.99 11.19 3.45
N ILE A 82 -6.07 10.42 4.04
CA ILE A 82 -5.99 10.18 5.49
C ILE A 82 -5.06 11.20 6.15
N CYS A 83 -3.91 11.46 5.53
CA CYS A 83 -2.88 12.35 6.04
C CYS A 83 -2.32 13.23 4.91
N PRO A 84 -2.79 14.49 4.79
CA PRO A 84 -2.34 15.40 3.72
C PRO A 84 -0.82 15.67 3.74
N ASP A 85 -0.21 15.68 4.93
CA ASP A 85 1.22 15.95 5.13
C ASP A 85 2.10 14.68 5.11
N PHE A 86 1.59 13.57 4.59
CA PHE A 86 2.26 12.26 4.66
C PHE A 86 3.70 12.26 4.10
N GLU A 87 3.97 13.00 3.04
CA GLU A 87 5.31 13.09 2.45
C GLU A 87 6.32 13.76 3.40
N GLN A 88 5.91 14.84 4.07
CA GLN A 88 6.74 15.53 5.06
C GLN A 88 7.00 14.63 6.26
N LEU A 89 5.99 13.88 6.71
CA LEU A 89 6.11 12.92 7.81
C LEU A 89 7.02 11.75 7.47
N THR A 90 6.92 11.23 6.25
CA THR A 90 7.81 10.19 5.75
C THR A 90 9.26 10.67 5.77
N ARG A 91 9.52 11.89 5.29
CA ARG A 91 10.86 12.50 5.34
C ARG A 91 11.37 12.61 6.78
N ARG A 92 10.58 13.17 7.69
CA ARG A 92 10.94 13.29 9.11
C ARG A 92 11.22 11.94 9.75
N ARG A 93 10.42 10.92 9.43
CA ARG A 93 10.64 9.55 9.90
C ARG A 93 11.97 9.00 9.43
N TRP A 94 12.38 9.24 8.18
CA TRP A 94 13.70 8.81 7.70
C TRP A 94 14.84 9.61 8.35
N GLU A 95 14.69 10.93 8.48
CA GLU A 95 15.66 11.81 9.14
C GLU A 95 15.88 11.44 10.61
N ALA A 96 14.84 10.96 11.30
CA ALA A 96 14.90 10.52 12.69
C ALA A 96 15.71 9.21 12.89
N ARG A 97 16.21 8.57 11.82
CA ARG A 97 16.99 7.32 11.86
C ARG A 97 16.34 6.25 12.76
N PRO A 98 15.12 5.80 12.48
CA PRO A 98 14.32 4.97 13.39
C PRO A 98 14.93 3.59 13.64
N ALA A 99 15.80 3.11 12.75
CA ALA A 99 16.54 1.86 12.93
C ALA A 99 17.92 2.06 13.59
N GLY A 100 18.37 3.31 13.84
CA GLY A 100 19.66 3.61 14.47
C GLY A 100 20.89 3.08 13.72
N LEU A 101 20.73 2.61 12.49
CA LEU A 101 21.82 2.03 11.70
C LEU A 101 22.75 3.16 11.25
N SER A 102 23.92 3.24 11.88
CA SER A 102 25.05 4.01 11.35
C SER A 102 25.74 3.12 10.32
N LEU A 103 25.34 3.24 9.06
CA LEU A 103 26.08 2.63 7.95
C LEU A 103 27.35 3.47 7.75
N GLU A 104 28.37 3.24 8.56
CA GLU A 104 29.70 3.77 8.26
C GLU A 104 30.13 3.17 6.91
N GLN A 105 30.39 4.04 5.92
CA GLN A 105 30.96 3.60 4.65
C GLN A 105 32.35 3.01 4.95
N PRO A 106 32.68 1.79 4.47
CA PRO A 106 34.06 1.32 4.56
C PRO A 106 34.95 2.28 3.78
N ALA A 107 36.06 2.66 4.41
CA ALA A 107 37.10 3.52 3.86
C ALA A 107 37.75 2.94 2.59
#